data_AF-A0A553HWT6-F1
#
_entry.id   AF-A0A553HWT6-F1
#
_cell.length_a   1.000
_cell.length_b   1.000
_cell.length_c   1.000
_cell.angle_alpha   90.00
_cell.angle_beta   90.00
_cell.angle_gamma   90.00
#
_symmetry.space_group_name_H-M   'P 1'
#
loop_
_entity.id
_entity.type
_entity.pdbx_description
1 polymer ?
#
loop_
_entity_poly.entity_id
_entity_poly.type
_entity_poly.pdbx_seq_one_letter_code
_entity_poly.pdbx_strand_id
1 'polypeptide(L)'
;MADPFEVRMRFSSQLEHLNASTTSAQKAAQYALKYKDMDEDLHSCILEQLEKTNMNTRANIMYFIEHLLEMASKERHNDYVRMMQRDIIRVVDAVCPENGSGAANVKVVRKVLQGLQTKFILLEQTVIEIEGCLKERDTSANDFSLSSPLDGNDKSAAPASTTDQDVSGSQPTQRNGVSIKPTRRQIEQRIEEDRERHKRMRESMWVVPSNPIDQARKFFAETSGLGEDDRILGDEDIIEFRLRVKDTACTRHRTRGSRREERPRSRPRPRTTNGAPARHYI
;
A
#
# COMPACT_ATOMS: atom_id res chain seq x y z
N MET A 1 37.43 0.35 -13.09
CA MET A 1 36.58 1.41 -13.66
C MET A 1 35.49 0.71 -14.45
N ALA A 2 34.22 0.95 -14.15
CA ALA A 2 33.12 0.36 -14.92
C ALA A 2 32.94 1.15 -16.23
N ASP A 3 32.50 0.48 -17.29
CA ASP A 3 32.21 1.13 -18.57
C ASP A 3 30.98 2.04 -18.45
N PRO A 4 31.08 3.35 -18.77
CA PRO A 4 29.95 4.28 -18.67
C PRO A 4 28.73 3.86 -19.49
N PHE A 5 28.95 3.28 -20.68
CA PHE A 5 27.84 2.84 -21.52
C PHE A 5 27.09 1.66 -20.89
N GLU A 6 27.80 0.65 -20.39
CA GLU A 6 27.17 -0.46 -19.65
C GLU A 6 26.39 0.06 -18.44
N VAL A 7 26.96 0.99 -17.66
CA VAL A 7 26.32 1.54 -16.47
C VAL A 7 25.01 2.27 -16.84
N ARG A 8 25.04 3.11 -17.87
CA ARG A 8 23.87 3.80 -18.40
C ARG A 8 22.79 2.83 -18.88
N MET A 9 23.17 1.81 -19.65
CA MET A 9 22.25 0.81 -20.20
C MET A 9 21.55 0.03 -19.07
N ARG A 10 22.33 -0.43 -18.09
CA ARG A 10 21.83 -1.16 -16.92
C ARG A 10 20.89 -0.31 -16.07
N PHE A 11 21.24 0.96 -15.84
CA PHE A 11 20.42 1.85 -15.04
C PHE A 11 19.11 2.21 -15.75
N SER A 12 19.18 2.54 -17.03
CA SER A 12 18.00 2.80 -17.87
C SER A 12 17.04 1.62 -17.86
N SER A 13 17.54 0.39 -18.00
CA SER A 13 16.74 -0.82 -17.92
C SER A 13 16.08 -1.01 -16.54
N GLN A 14 16.79 -0.70 -15.45
CA GLN A 14 16.20 -0.73 -14.10
C GLN A 14 15.07 0.28 -13.95
N LEU A 15 15.25 1.50 -14.46
CA LEU A 15 14.24 2.56 -14.42
C LEU A 15 12.99 2.22 -15.24
N GLU A 16 13.17 1.65 -16.43
CA GLU A 16 12.08 1.22 -17.32
C GLU A 16 11.16 0.17 -16.66
N HIS A 17 11.76 -0.72 -15.85
CA HIS A 17 11.06 -1.82 -15.18
C HIS A 17 10.75 -1.54 -13.71
N LEU A 18 10.84 -0.28 -13.27
CA LEU A 18 10.44 0.10 -11.91
C LEU A 18 8.95 -0.20 -11.68
N ASN A 19 8.67 -0.86 -10.57
CA ASN A 19 7.33 -1.19 -10.11
C ASN A 19 7.00 -0.50 -8.78
N ALA A 20 5.82 -0.78 -8.24
CA ALA A 20 5.35 -0.23 -6.98
C ALA A 20 6.14 -0.63 -5.71
N SER A 21 7.03 -1.62 -5.81
CA SER A 21 7.78 -2.11 -4.66
C SER A 21 8.86 -1.12 -4.22
N THR A 22 8.85 -0.79 -2.93
CA THR A 22 9.93 -0.05 -2.25
C THR A 22 11.30 -0.67 -2.50
N THR A 23 11.39 -2.01 -2.51
CA THR A 23 12.66 -2.72 -2.75
C THR A 23 13.18 -2.48 -4.18
N SER A 24 12.29 -2.34 -5.17
CA SER A 24 12.70 -2.07 -6.55
C SER A 24 13.34 -0.67 -6.65
N ALA A 25 12.70 0.33 -6.04
CA ALA A 25 13.23 1.69 -5.96
C ALA A 25 14.56 1.75 -5.20
N GLN A 26 14.65 1.09 -4.04
CA GLN A 26 15.88 1.05 -3.24
C GLN A 26 17.06 0.43 -3.99
N LYS A 27 16.84 -0.66 -4.74
CA LYS A 27 17.90 -1.29 -5.54
C LYS A 27 18.42 -0.36 -6.64
N ALA A 28 17.52 0.33 -7.35
CA ALA A 28 17.92 1.32 -8.34
C ALA A 28 18.70 2.49 -7.72
N ALA A 29 18.29 2.94 -6.52
CA ALA A 29 18.97 4.03 -5.81
C ALA A 29 20.38 3.61 -5.36
N GLN A 30 20.51 2.40 -4.81
CA GLN A 30 21.81 1.81 -4.47
C GLN A 30 22.71 1.69 -5.70
N TYR A 31 22.16 1.30 -6.86
CA TYR A 31 22.91 1.24 -8.10
C TYR A 31 23.44 2.61 -8.52
N ALA A 32 22.61 3.65 -8.45
CA ALA A 32 23.01 5.02 -8.77
C ALA A 32 24.11 5.55 -7.84
N LEU A 33 24.03 5.27 -6.54
CA LEU A 33 25.02 5.69 -5.55
C LEU A 33 26.33 4.89 -5.62
N LYS A 34 26.25 3.61 -6.02
CA LYS A 34 27.43 2.79 -6.29
C LYS A 34 28.31 3.41 -7.40
N TYR A 35 27.68 4.07 -8.38
CA TYR A 35 28.34 4.70 -9.52
C TYR A 35 28.19 6.22 -9.51
N LYS A 36 28.25 6.82 -8.31
CA LYS A 36 28.10 8.28 -8.11
C LYS A 36 29.11 9.15 -8.86
N ASP A 37 30.24 8.60 -9.29
CA ASP A 37 31.20 9.34 -10.12
C ASP A 37 30.66 9.62 -11.55
N MET A 38 29.52 9.02 -11.91
CA MET A 38 28.80 9.20 -13.18
C MET A 38 27.38 9.75 -12.94
N ASP A 39 27.18 10.47 -11.85
CA ASP A 39 25.90 11.05 -11.42
C ASP A 39 25.22 11.94 -12.47
N GLU A 40 25.97 12.75 -13.22
CA GLU A 40 25.41 13.60 -14.29
C GLU A 40 24.74 12.77 -15.40
N ASP A 41 25.40 11.69 -15.82
CA ASP A 41 24.93 10.81 -16.90
C ASP A 41 23.76 9.95 -16.41
N LEU A 42 23.82 9.48 -15.16
CA LEU A 42 22.74 8.76 -14.51
C LEU A 42 21.52 9.65 -14.25
N HIS A 43 21.70 10.91 -13.84
CA HIS A 43 20.60 11.88 -13.71
C HIS A 43 19.93 12.14 -15.06
N SER A 44 20.72 12.23 -16.13
CA SER A 44 20.21 12.34 -17.50
C SER A 44 19.35 11.12 -17.89
N CYS A 45 19.75 9.91 -17.46
CA CYS A 45 18.92 8.71 -17.65
C CYS A 45 17.57 8.81 -16.93
N ILE A 46 17.52 9.40 -15.74
CA ILE A 46 16.25 9.58 -15.00
C ILE A 46 15.28 10.44 -15.82
N LEU A 47 15.75 11.60 -16.30
CA LEU A 47 14.94 12.52 -17.10
C LEU A 47 14.51 11.88 -18.43
N GLU A 48 15.42 11.16 -19.09
CA GLU A 48 15.12 10.44 -20.33
C GLU A 48 14.03 9.39 -20.13
N GLN A 49 14.09 8.61 -19.05
CA GLN A 49 13.09 7.58 -18.76
C GLN A 49 11.74 8.18 -18.34
N LEU A 50 11.74 9.34 -17.66
CA LEU A 50 10.51 10.08 -17.40
C LEU A 50 9.80 10.52 -18.68
N GLU A 51 10.53 10.80 -19.76
CA GLU A 51 9.94 11.22 -21.03
C GLU A 51 9.53 10.04 -21.93
N LYS A 52 10.22 8.90 -21.85
CA LYS A 52 10.02 7.75 -22.74
C LYS A 52 9.03 6.70 -22.22
N THR A 53 8.80 6.65 -20.91
CA THR A 53 7.98 5.60 -20.29
C THR A 53 6.51 6.01 -20.14
N ASN A 54 5.65 5.03 -19.82
CA ASN A 54 4.22 5.25 -19.59
C ASN A 54 3.95 5.95 -18.24
N MET A 55 2.74 6.49 -18.05
CA MET A 55 2.35 7.25 -16.85
C MET A 55 2.51 6.47 -15.54
N ASN A 56 2.42 5.14 -15.57
CA ASN A 56 2.59 4.32 -14.39
C ASN A 56 4.06 4.20 -14.00
N THR A 57 4.93 3.88 -14.95
CA THR A 57 6.38 3.87 -14.75
C THR A 57 6.88 5.26 -14.31
N ARG A 58 6.34 6.35 -14.86
CA ARG A 58 6.67 7.72 -14.41
C ARG A 58 6.33 7.95 -12.93
N ALA A 59 5.17 7.47 -12.47
CA ALA A 59 4.83 7.52 -11.05
C ALA A 59 5.79 6.67 -10.20
N ASN A 60 6.20 5.50 -10.70
CA ASN A 60 7.19 4.64 -10.03
C ASN A 60 8.57 5.33 -9.94
N ILE A 61 8.99 6.03 -11.01
CA ILE A 61 10.21 6.86 -11.03
C ILE A 61 10.11 8.01 -10.02
N MET A 62 8.95 8.68 -9.89
CA MET A 62 8.74 9.73 -8.88
C MET A 62 9.00 9.21 -7.46
N TYR A 63 8.47 8.04 -7.10
CA TYR A 63 8.78 7.42 -5.80
C TYR A 63 10.25 7.02 -5.69
N PHE A 64 10.86 6.53 -6.76
CA PHE A 64 12.29 6.22 -6.78
C PHE A 64 13.16 7.45 -6.51
N ILE A 65 12.83 8.62 -7.08
CA ILE A 65 13.55 9.87 -6.84
C ILE A 65 13.58 10.20 -5.34
N GLU A 66 12.46 10.03 -4.63
CA GLU A 66 12.42 10.23 -3.18
C GLU A 66 13.44 9.36 -2.44
N HIS A 67 13.53 8.07 -2.81
CA HIS A 67 14.47 7.13 -2.21
C HIS A 67 15.92 7.48 -2.57
N LEU A 68 16.18 7.84 -3.82
CA LEU A 68 17.50 8.25 -4.29
C LEU A 68 18.00 9.45 -3.49
N LEU A 69 17.20 10.51 -3.38
CA LEU A 69 17.61 11.73 -2.68
C LEU A 69 17.79 11.52 -1.18
N GLU A 70 16.93 10.71 -0.56
CA GLU A 70 17.08 10.34 0.85
C GLU A 70 18.39 9.59 1.09
N MET A 71 18.72 8.61 0.24
CA MET A 71 19.97 7.85 0.36
C MET A 71 21.19 8.71 0.04
N ALA A 72 21.13 9.53 -1.00
CA ALA A 72 22.19 10.44 -1.42
C ALA A 72 22.53 11.46 -0.32
N SER A 73 21.51 12.01 0.34
CA SER A 73 21.67 12.93 1.47
C SER A 73 22.34 12.25 2.67
N LYS A 74 21.94 11.01 3.01
CA LYS A 74 22.58 10.21 4.07
C LYS A 74 24.05 9.89 3.78
N GLU A 75 24.39 9.61 2.52
CA GLU A 75 25.77 9.37 2.07
C GLU A 75 26.58 10.66 1.81
N ARG A 76 25.98 11.83 2.04
CA ARG A 76 26.55 13.17 1.79
C ARG A 76 26.96 13.44 0.34
N HIS A 77 26.40 12.72 -0.61
CA HIS A 77 26.58 12.98 -2.03
C HIS A 77 25.41 13.84 -2.54
N ASN A 78 25.56 15.16 -2.40
CA ASN A 78 24.48 16.12 -2.62
C ASN A 78 24.27 16.51 -4.09
N ASP A 79 25.05 15.97 -5.03
CA ASP A 79 24.98 16.34 -6.45
C ASP A 79 23.65 15.91 -7.08
N TYR A 80 23.17 14.70 -6.79
CA TYR A 80 21.79 14.29 -7.13
C TYR A 80 20.74 15.22 -6.53
N VAL A 81 20.94 15.70 -5.29
CA VAL A 81 19.99 16.63 -4.65
C VAL A 81 19.95 17.96 -5.40
N ARG A 82 21.11 18.54 -5.73
CA ARG A 82 21.20 19.81 -6.48
C ARG A 82 20.61 19.70 -7.87
N MET A 83 20.97 18.66 -8.62
CA MET A 83 20.46 18.42 -9.97
C MET A 83 18.94 18.21 -9.95
N MET A 84 18.42 17.45 -8.98
CA MET A 84 16.99 17.20 -8.87
C MET A 84 16.21 18.44 -8.42
N GLN A 85 16.75 19.25 -7.51
CA GLN A 85 16.14 20.54 -7.12
C GLN A 85 16.01 21.47 -8.33
N ARG A 86 17.04 21.55 -9.18
CA ARG A 86 17.00 22.35 -10.42
C ARG A 86 15.91 21.85 -11.39
N ASP A 87 15.78 20.53 -11.53
CA ASP A 87 14.94 19.91 -12.55
C ASP A 87 13.57 19.47 -12.03
N ILE A 88 13.20 19.77 -10.77
CA ILE A 88 11.99 19.24 -10.12
C ILE A 88 10.71 19.61 -10.87
N ILE A 89 10.64 20.82 -11.44
CA ILE A 89 9.48 21.26 -12.23
C ILE A 89 9.35 20.40 -13.49
N ARG A 90 10.47 20.16 -14.20
CA ARG A 90 10.50 19.27 -15.37
C ARG A 90 10.07 17.85 -15.02
N VAL A 91 10.51 17.33 -13.87
CA VAL A 91 10.09 16.01 -13.38
C VAL A 91 8.59 15.98 -13.11
N VAL A 92 8.06 16.99 -12.41
CA VAL A 92 6.62 17.10 -12.09
C VAL A 92 5.80 17.20 -13.37
N ASP A 93 6.21 18.00 -14.35
CA ASP A 93 5.49 18.15 -15.62
C ASP A 93 5.58 16.90 -16.50
N ALA A 94 6.66 16.11 -16.38
CA ALA A 94 6.76 14.82 -17.05
C ALA A 94 5.79 13.78 -16.44
N VAL A 95 5.59 13.79 -15.12
CA VAL A 95 4.71 12.84 -14.39
C VAL A 95 3.24 13.27 -14.42
N CYS A 96 3.00 14.57 -14.37
CA CYS A 96 1.69 15.23 -14.34
C CYS A 96 1.65 16.39 -15.37
N PRO A 97 1.59 16.09 -16.68
CA PRO A 97 1.55 17.14 -17.69
C PRO A 97 0.27 17.98 -17.62
N GLU A 98 0.33 19.21 -18.10
CA GLU A 98 -0.78 20.19 -18.04
C GLU A 98 -2.01 19.79 -18.86
N ASN A 99 -1.83 18.90 -19.84
CA ASN A 99 -2.91 18.37 -20.67
C ASN A 99 -3.84 17.37 -19.94
N GLY A 100 -3.66 17.18 -18.63
CA GLY A 100 -4.49 16.30 -17.80
C GLY A 100 -4.17 14.80 -17.91
N SER A 101 -3.29 14.38 -18.83
CA SER A 101 -2.94 12.96 -19.04
C SER A 101 -2.35 12.29 -17.78
N GLY A 102 -1.69 13.08 -16.92
CA GLY A 102 -1.12 12.61 -15.65
C GLY A 102 -1.98 12.92 -14.42
N ALA A 103 -3.26 13.25 -14.58
CA ALA A 103 -4.14 13.59 -13.45
C ALA A 103 -4.19 12.50 -12.36
N ALA A 104 -4.20 11.23 -12.76
CA ALA A 104 -4.17 10.09 -11.84
C ALA A 104 -2.89 10.03 -10.97
N ASN A 105 -1.83 10.74 -11.36
CA ASN A 105 -0.57 10.82 -10.63
C ASN A 105 -0.49 12.02 -9.67
N VAL A 106 -1.45 12.95 -9.67
CA VAL A 106 -1.38 14.18 -8.84
C VAL A 106 -1.20 13.85 -7.36
N LYS A 107 -1.95 12.86 -6.85
CA LYS A 107 -1.81 12.40 -5.45
C LYS A 107 -0.44 11.80 -5.15
N VAL A 108 0.17 11.10 -6.13
CA VAL A 108 1.52 10.54 -6.01
C VAL A 108 2.54 11.67 -5.91
N VAL A 109 2.47 12.66 -6.81
CA VAL A 109 3.39 13.80 -6.81
C VAL A 109 3.29 14.58 -5.51
N ARG A 110 2.08 14.92 -5.04
CA ARG A 110 1.90 15.63 -3.75
C ARG A 110 2.53 14.86 -2.59
N LYS A 111 2.28 13.54 -2.51
CA LYS A 111 2.84 12.70 -1.45
C LYS A 111 4.38 12.71 -1.46
N VAL A 112 4.99 12.59 -2.64
CA VAL A 112 6.45 12.59 -2.75
C VAL A 112 7.04 13.96 -2.41
N LEU A 113 6.45 15.05 -2.88
CA LEU A 113 6.91 16.41 -2.57
C LEU A 113 6.85 16.69 -1.06
N GLN A 114 5.78 16.28 -0.37
CA GLN A 114 5.68 16.36 1.09
C GLN A 114 6.74 15.50 1.80
N GLY A 115 7.04 14.30 1.27
CA GLY A 115 8.12 13.45 1.76
C GLY A 115 9.49 14.12 1.63
N LEU A 116 9.77 14.77 0.49
CA LEU A 116 10.99 15.54 0.27
C LEU A 116 11.08 16.77 1.17
N GLN A 117 9.97 17.47 1.43
CA GLN A 117 9.90 18.59 2.38
C GLN A 117 10.21 18.15 3.80
N THR A 118 9.56 17.08 4.27
CA THR A 118 9.72 16.55 5.64
C THR A 118 11.17 16.11 5.90
N LYS A 119 11.88 15.70 4.84
CA LYS A 119 13.30 15.32 4.87
C LYS A 119 14.25 16.51 4.66
N PHE A 120 13.73 17.74 4.56
CA PHE A 120 14.49 18.97 4.28
C PHE A 120 15.28 18.94 2.97
N ILE A 121 14.83 18.12 2.00
CA ILE A 121 15.42 18.06 0.66
C ILE A 121 14.86 19.16 -0.24
N LEU A 122 13.57 19.48 -0.08
CA LEU A 122 12.94 20.64 -0.73
C LEU A 122 12.53 21.67 0.30
N LEU A 123 12.60 22.95 -0.09
CA LEU A 123 12.08 24.05 0.71
C LEU A 123 10.55 24.01 0.71
N GLU A 124 9.94 24.33 1.84
CA GLU A 124 8.48 24.41 1.99
C GLU A 124 7.84 25.35 0.96
N GLN A 125 8.46 26.51 0.73
CA GLN A 125 7.99 27.48 -0.26
C GLN A 125 7.94 26.89 -1.68
N THR A 126 8.97 26.14 -2.08
CA THR A 126 9.01 25.46 -3.38
C THR A 126 7.89 24.44 -3.52
N VAL A 127 7.59 23.70 -2.45
CA VAL A 127 6.51 22.71 -2.45
C VAL A 127 5.15 23.40 -2.58
N ILE A 128 4.92 24.50 -1.86
CA ILE A 128 3.68 25.29 -1.95
C ILE A 128 3.45 25.81 -3.38
N GLU A 129 4.49 26.34 -4.02
CA GLU A 129 4.41 26.85 -5.40
C GLU A 129 4.04 25.73 -6.39
N ILE A 130 4.72 24.58 -6.31
CA ILE A 130 4.43 23.43 -7.17
C ILE A 130 3.01 22.88 -6.89
N GLU A 131 2.59 22.80 -5.63
CA GLU A 131 1.24 22.38 -5.26
C GLU A 131 0.16 23.34 -5.79
N GLY A 132 0.45 24.65 -5.85
CA GLY A 132 -0.37 25.65 -6.51
C GLY A 132 -0.65 25.29 -7.96
N CYS A 133 0.39 25.02 -8.74
CA CYS A 133 0.28 24.61 -10.15
C CYS A 133 -0.48 23.27 -10.32
N LEU A 134 -0.36 22.35 -9.36
CA LEU A 134 -1.05 21.06 -9.40
C LEU A 134 -2.56 21.15 -9.13
N LYS A 135 -3.07 22.21 -8.48
CA LYS A 135 -4.52 22.36 -8.21
C LYS A 135 -5.35 22.57 -9.47
N GLU A 136 -4.82 23.32 -10.44
CA GLU A 136 -5.46 23.56 -11.74
C GLU A 136 -5.55 22.27 -12.57
N ARG A 137 -4.58 21.37 -12.40
CA ARG A 137 -4.50 20.07 -13.08
C ARG A 137 -5.46 19.03 -12.50
N ASP A 138 -5.74 19.11 -11.19
CA ASP A 138 -6.67 18.23 -10.46
C ASP A 138 -8.15 18.57 -10.78
N THR A 139 -8.46 19.86 -10.90
CA THR A 139 -9.81 20.34 -11.25
C THR A 139 -10.22 19.94 -12.67
N SER A 140 -9.29 20.00 -13.62
CA SER A 140 -9.51 19.58 -15.02
C SER A 140 -9.85 18.08 -15.15
N ALA A 141 -9.37 17.25 -14.23
CA ALA A 141 -9.66 15.81 -14.23
C ALA A 141 -11.05 15.48 -13.66
N ASN A 142 -11.48 16.24 -12.65
CA ASN A 142 -12.80 16.08 -12.05
C ASN A 142 -13.93 16.52 -12.99
N ASP A 143 -13.68 17.52 -13.85
CA ASP A 143 -14.65 17.97 -14.86
C ASP A 143 -14.92 16.89 -15.94
N PHE A 144 -13.88 16.14 -16.32
CA PHE A 144 -14.01 14.99 -17.21
C PHE A 144 -14.77 13.83 -16.56
N SER A 145 -14.68 13.67 -15.23
CA SER A 145 -15.38 12.62 -14.48
C SER A 145 -16.87 12.91 -14.27
N LEU A 146 -17.31 14.17 -14.33
CA LEU A 146 -18.72 14.53 -14.17
C LEU A 146 -19.49 14.50 -15.50
N SER A 147 -18.78 14.51 -16.62
CA SER A 147 -19.33 14.36 -17.97
C SER A 147 -19.50 12.89 -18.34
N SER A 148 -20.29 12.14 -17.55
CA SER A 148 -20.72 10.79 -17.96
C SER A 148 -21.88 10.94 -18.94
N PRO A 149 -21.77 10.46 -20.20
CA PRO A 149 -22.89 10.49 -21.14
C PRO A 149 -24.07 9.71 -20.58
N LEU A 150 -25.24 10.33 -20.56
CA LEU A 150 -26.51 9.66 -20.29
C LEU A 150 -26.71 8.61 -21.40
N ASP A 151 -26.64 7.34 -21.02
CA ASP A 151 -26.94 6.20 -21.90
C ASP A 151 -28.39 6.29 -22.40
N GLY A 152 -28.52 6.70 -23.67
CA GLY A 152 -29.78 6.78 -24.41
C GLY A 152 -30.00 5.54 -25.27
N ASN A 153 -30.67 4.55 -24.67
CA ASN A 153 -31.69 3.68 -25.26
C ASN A 153 -31.40 2.74 -26.48
N ASP A 154 -31.67 1.47 -26.20
CA ASP A 154 -32.42 0.47 -26.98
C ASP A 154 -31.80 -0.52 -27.97
N LYS A 155 -32.42 -1.70 -27.90
CA LYS A 155 -32.13 -3.00 -28.49
C LYS A 155 -32.45 -3.03 -30.00
N SER A 156 -31.69 -3.81 -30.78
CA SER A 156 -32.19 -4.99 -31.53
C SER A 156 -31.19 -5.54 -32.57
N ALA A 157 -31.06 -6.87 -32.57
CA ALA A 157 -30.78 -7.79 -33.68
C ALA A 157 -29.53 -7.63 -34.59
N ALA A 158 -28.73 -8.70 -34.66
CA ALA A 158 -27.85 -9.04 -35.80
C ALA A 158 -28.64 -9.88 -36.84
N PRO A 159 -28.10 -10.32 -38.01
CA PRO A 159 -26.81 -10.05 -38.67
C PRO A 159 -26.89 -9.77 -40.21
N ALA A 160 -25.71 -9.60 -40.85
CA ALA A 160 -25.34 -9.95 -42.26
C ALA A 160 -25.20 -8.86 -43.36
N SER A 161 -23.95 -8.77 -43.87
CA SER A 161 -23.49 -8.76 -45.29
C SER A 161 -23.64 -7.55 -46.25
N THR A 162 -22.48 -7.19 -46.83
CA THR A 162 -22.16 -6.80 -48.25
C THR A 162 -22.43 -5.37 -48.81
N THR A 163 -21.29 -4.72 -49.17
CA THR A 163 -20.94 -3.96 -50.41
C THR A 163 -21.35 -2.48 -50.64
N ASP A 164 -20.30 -1.65 -50.82
CA ASP A 164 -20.05 -0.40 -51.59
C ASP A 164 -21.15 0.63 -51.93
N GLN A 165 -20.92 1.92 -51.60
CA GLN A 165 -20.44 2.99 -52.51
C GLN A 165 -20.53 4.42 -51.91
N ASP A 166 -19.65 5.29 -52.42
CA ASP A 166 -19.37 6.72 -52.20
C ASP A 166 -20.53 7.70 -51.90
N VAL A 167 -20.26 8.79 -51.15
CA VAL A 167 -20.32 10.21 -51.62
C VAL A 167 -19.61 11.15 -50.63
N SER A 168 -18.80 12.05 -51.22
CA SER A 168 -18.03 13.19 -50.71
C SER A 168 -18.72 14.14 -49.71
N GLY A 169 -17.95 14.69 -48.74
CA GLY A 169 -18.38 15.83 -47.92
C GLY A 169 -17.43 16.24 -46.78
N SER A 170 -16.48 17.13 -47.11
CA SER A 170 -15.93 18.21 -46.25
C SER A 170 -15.21 17.88 -44.93
N GLN A 171 -13.87 17.99 -44.96
CA GLN A 171 -12.99 18.10 -43.79
C GLN A 171 -13.38 19.27 -42.87
N PRO A 172 -13.16 19.08 -41.56
CA PRO A 172 -12.31 20.00 -40.83
C PRO A 172 -11.10 19.27 -40.26
N THR A 173 -9.93 19.85 -40.50
CA THR A 173 -8.61 19.43 -40.01
C THR A 173 -8.58 19.41 -38.48
N GLN A 174 -8.82 18.24 -37.87
CA GLN A 174 -8.43 17.99 -36.49
C GLN A 174 -7.05 17.36 -36.46
N ARG A 175 -6.10 18.14 -35.95
CA ARG A 175 -4.73 17.69 -35.67
C ARG A 175 -4.76 16.53 -34.68
N ASN A 176 -4.04 15.47 -35.04
CA ASN A 176 -3.82 14.24 -34.28
C ASN A 176 -3.48 14.49 -32.80
N GLY A 177 -4.47 14.34 -31.93
CA GLY A 177 -4.30 14.04 -30.52
C GLY A 177 -4.95 12.70 -30.24
N VAL A 178 -4.39 11.61 -30.78
CA VAL A 178 -4.87 10.26 -30.46
C VAL A 178 -4.55 10.02 -28.99
N SER A 179 -5.53 10.23 -28.12
CA SER A 179 -5.57 9.65 -26.78
C SER A 179 -5.59 8.14 -26.97
N ILE A 180 -4.40 7.52 -27.09
CA ILE A 180 -4.24 6.07 -27.10
C ILE A 180 -4.73 5.60 -25.74
N LYS A 181 -5.96 5.10 -25.70
CA LYS A 181 -6.53 4.50 -24.49
C LYS A 181 -5.57 3.40 -24.02
N PRO A 182 -5.17 3.38 -22.74
CA PRO A 182 -4.25 2.37 -22.24
C PRO A 182 -4.85 0.97 -22.48
N THR A 183 -3.99 0.02 -22.83
CA THR A 183 -4.44 -1.36 -23.02
C THR A 183 -5.00 -1.92 -21.72
N ARG A 184 -5.95 -2.87 -21.82
CA ARG A 184 -6.54 -3.52 -20.63
C ARG A 184 -5.48 -4.06 -19.66
N ARG A 185 -4.42 -4.66 -20.18
CA ARG A 185 -3.29 -5.18 -19.38
C ARG A 185 -2.57 -4.07 -18.60
N GLN A 186 -2.35 -2.91 -19.21
CA GLN A 186 -1.73 -1.76 -18.53
C GLN A 186 -2.62 -1.21 -17.43
N ILE A 187 -3.94 -1.17 -17.66
CA ILE A 187 -4.93 -0.74 -16.65
C ILE A 187 -4.93 -1.72 -15.47
N GLU A 188 -5.03 -3.02 -15.73
CA GLU A 188 -5.01 -4.07 -14.70
C GLU A 188 -3.71 -4.05 -13.89
N GLN A 189 -2.57 -3.90 -14.57
CA GLN A 189 -1.27 -3.77 -13.90
C GLN A 189 -1.25 -2.56 -12.96
N ARG A 190 -1.73 -1.40 -13.41
CA ARG A 190 -1.78 -0.20 -12.58
C ARG A 190 -2.69 -0.36 -11.36
N ILE A 191 -3.86 -0.98 -11.55
CA ILE A 191 -4.79 -1.27 -10.44
C ILE A 191 -4.11 -2.16 -9.40
N GLU A 192 -3.43 -3.23 -9.84
CA GLU A 192 -2.76 -4.14 -8.92
C GLU A 192 -1.57 -3.48 -8.22
N GLU A 193 -0.80 -2.65 -8.92
CA GLU A 193 0.28 -1.87 -8.33
C GLU A 193 -0.23 -0.88 -7.27
N ASP A 194 -1.30 -0.14 -7.55
CA ASP A 194 -1.92 0.77 -6.57
C ASP A 194 -2.52 0.02 -5.37
N ARG A 195 -3.12 -1.15 -5.60
CA ARG A 195 -3.60 -2.04 -4.54
C ARG A 195 -2.46 -2.49 -3.64
N GLU A 196 -1.35 -2.92 -4.23
CA GLU A 196 -0.15 -3.33 -3.50
C GLU A 196 0.50 -2.16 -2.74
N ARG A 197 0.45 -0.93 -3.25
CA ARG A 197 0.90 0.27 -2.52
C ARG A 197 0.05 0.52 -1.27
N HIS A 198 -1.27 0.51 -1.43
CA HIS A 198 -2.18 0.80 -0.32
C HIS A 198 -2.11 -0.31 0.74
N LYS A 199 -2.02 -1.57 0.31
CA LYS A 199 -1.80 -2.71 1.19
C LYS A 199 -0.55 -2.53 2.06
N ARG A 200 0.61 -2.25 1.47
CA ARG A 200 1.85 -1.99 2.24
C ARG A 200 1.74 -0.80 3.19
N MET A 201 1.02 0.25 2.80
CA MET A 201 0.81 1.41 3.68
C MET A 201 0.01 1.05 4.94
N ARG A 202 -0.93 0.10 4.82
CA ARG A 202 -1.75 -0.38 5.94
C ARG A 202 -1.02 -1.40 6.81
N GLU A 203 -0.05 -2.12 6.27
CA GLU A 203 0.78 -3.11 6.99
C GLU A 203 1.60 -2.47 8.12
N SER A 204 2.00 -1.21 8.03
CA SER A 204 2.73 -0.52 9.11
C SER A 204 1.84 0.16 10.15
N MET A 205 0.54 0.31 9.88
CA MET A 205 -0.38 1.09 10.72
C MET A 205 -0.54 0.50 12.13
N TRP A 206 -0.52 -0.83 12.24
CA TRP A 206 -0.66 -1.55 13.51
C TRP A 206 0.67 -1.77 14.24
N VAL A 207 1.80 -1.30 13.70
CA VAL A 207 3.12 -1.46 14.34
C VAL A 207 3.18 -0.62 15.62
N VAL A 208 3.57 -1.26 16.72
CA VAL A 208 3.69 -0.63 18.02
C VAL A 208 5.18 -0.42 18.36
N PRO A 209 5.57 0.76 18.88
CA PRO A 209 6.94 1.00 19.33
C PRO A 209 7.38 -0.03 20.39
N SER A 210 8.62 -0.49 20.32
CA SER A 210 9.15 -1.46 21.30
C SER A 210 9.39 -0.84 22.69
N ASN A 211 9.59 0.48 22.76
CA ASN A 211 9.76 1.18 24.03
C ASN A 211 8.40 1.35 24.73
N PRO A 212 8.21 0.86 25.97
CA PRO A 212 6.95 0.98 26.69
C PRO A 212 6.44 2.42 26.86
N ILE A 213 7.33 3.40 27.00
CA ILE A 213 6.95 4.81 27.15
C ILE A 213 6.37 5.34 25.84
N ASP A 214 7.02 5.04 24.71
CA ASP A 214 6.56 5.48 23.40
C ASP A 214 5.27 4.75 23.00
N GLN A 215 5.13 3.47 23.37
CA GLN A 215 3.90 2.71 23.24
C GLN A 215 2.75 3.36 24.01
N ALA A 216 2.95 3.68 25.30
CA ALA A 216 1.93 4.32 26.12
C ALA A 216 1.52 5.70 25.58
N ARG A 217 2.50 6.50 25.12
CA ARG A 217 2.23 7.80 24.49
C ARG A 217 1.42 7.65 23.20
N LYS A 218 1.79 6.70 22.34
CA LYS A 218 1.07 6.40 21.09
C LYS A 218 -0.38 6.02 21.40
N PHE A 219 -0.58 5.06 22.30
CA PHE A 219 -1.92 4.62 22.68
C PHE A 219 -2.75 5.76 23.26
N PHE A 220 -2.19 6.57 24.16
CA PHE A 220 -2.91 7.69 24.74
C PHE A 220 -3.32 8.73 23.69
N ALA A 221 -2.44 9.04 22.73
CA ALA A 221 -2.73 9.98 21.66
C ALA A 221 -3.77 9.45 20.64
N GLU A 222 -3.78 8.13 20.41
CA GLU A 222 -4.69 7.48 19.45
C GLU A 222 -6.01 7.01 20.07
N THR A 223 -6.13 6.99 21.40
CA THR A 223 -7.34 6.56 22.11
C THR A 223 -8.46 7.56 21.85
N SER A 224 -9.52 7.11 21.19
CA SER A 224 -10.77 7.85 21.09
C SER A 224 -11.53 7.85 22.41
N GLY A 225 -12.45 8.81 22.59
CA GLY A 225 -13.42 8.76 23.68
C GLY A 225 -14.35 7.56 23.54
N LEU A 226 -14.98 7.16 24.65
CA LEU A 226 -15.97 6.07 24.65
C LEU A 226 -17.21 6.47 23.85
N GLY A 227 -17.61 5.61 22.92
CA GLY A 227 -18.81 5.73 22.10
C GLY A 227 -19.86 4.65 22.40
N GLU A 228 -20.94 4.65 21.60
CA GLU A 228 -21.97 3.62 21.70
C GLU A 228 -21.43 2.23 21.29
N ASP A 229 -20.56 2.17 20.27
CA ASP A 229 -19.95 0.92 19.81
C ASP A 229 -19.14 0.25 20.93
N ASP A 230 -18.44 1.02 21.78
CA ASP A 230 -17.71 0.48 22.94
C ASP A 230 -18.66 -0.12 23.98
N ARG A 231 -19.83 0.51 24.18
CA ARG A 231 -20.86 0.01 25.11
C ARG A 231 -21.45 -1.30 24.59
N ILE A 232 -21.76 -1.37 23.30
CA ILE A 232 -22.28 -2.58 22.64
C ILE A 232 -21.25 -3.70 22.74
N LEU A 233 -20.01 -3.45 22.35
CA LEU A 233 -18.91 -4.42 22.43
C LEU A 233 -18.72 -4.94 23.85
N GLY A 234 -18.75 -4.04 24.84
CA GLY A 234 -18.64 -4.41 26.25
C GLY A 234 -19.78 -5.30 26.75
N ASP A 235 -21.03 -5.00 26.36
CA ASP A 235 -22.19 -5.83 26.70
C ASP A 235 -22.09 -7.23 26.06
N GLU A 236 -21.70 -7.30 24.79
CA GLU A 236 -21.49 -8.55 24.05
C GLU A 236 -20.38 -9.41 24.68
N ASP A 237 -19.23 -8.80 25.01
CA ASP A 237 -18.10 -9.47 25.67
C ASP A 237 -18.51 -10.02 27.04
N ILE A 238 -19.29 -9.27 27.84
CA ILE A 238 -19.79 -9.72 29.14
C ILE A 238 -20.74 -10.91 28.97
N ILE A 239 -21.63 -10.87 27.97
CA ILE A 239 -22.54 -11.96 27.67
C ILE A 239 -21.74 -13.21 27.28
N GLU A 240 -20.78 -13.07 26.37
CA GLU A 240 -19.95 -14.18 25.89
C GLU A 240 -19.14 -14.79 27.04
N PHE A 241 -18.50 -13.96 27.86
CA PHE A 241 -17.75 -14.38 29.04
C PHE A 241 -18.63 -15.18 30.00
N ARG A 242 -19.84 -14.70 30.30
CA ARG A 242 -20.79 -15.41 31.17
C ARG A 242 -21.20 -16.76 30.60
N LEU A 243 -21.41 -16.86 29.28
CA LEU A 243 -21.72 -18.12 28.61
C LEU A 243 -20.53 -19.10 28.72
N ARG A 244 -19.30 -18.65 28.42
CA ARG A 244 -18.08 -19.47 28.55
C ARG A 244 -17.87 -19.98 29.98
N VAL A 245 -18.10 -19.14 30.99
CA VAL A 245 -17.99 -19.52 32.42
C VAL A 245 -19.03 -20.57 32.78
N LYS A 246 -20.30 -20.40 32.36
CA LYS A 246 -21.36 -21.38 32.59
C LYS A 246 -21.04 -22.73 31.94
N ASP A 247 -20.59 -22.72 30.69
CA ASP A 247 -20.21 -23.94 29.97
C ASP A 247 -19.02 -24.67 30.63
N THR A 248 -18.01 -23.92 31.05
CA THR A 248 -16.86 -24.46 31.80
C THR A 248 -17.28 -25.05 33.15
N ALA A 249 -18.20 -24.39 33.87
CA ALA A 249 -18.73 -24.88 35.13
C ALA A 249 -19.55 -26.19 34.95
N CYS A 250 -20.38 -26.25 33.92
CA CYS A 250 -21.13 -27.46 33.55
C CYS A 250 -20.20 -28.62 33.16
N THR A 251 -19.14 -28.36 32.40
CA THR A 251 -18.15 -29.36 31.99
C THR A 251 -17.34 -29.90 33.18
N ARG A 252 -16.93 -29.03 34.11
CA ARG A 252 -16.27 -29.43 35.37
C ARG A 252 -17.20 -30.22 36.30
N HIS A 253 -18.49 -29.90 36.33
CA HIS A 253 -19.47 -30.68 37.11
C HIS A 253 -19.73 -32.06 36.48
N ARG A 254 -19.84 -32.16 35.16
CA ARG A 254 -20.06 -33.42 34.43
C ARG A 254 -18.87 -34.38 34.57
N THR A 255 -17.65 -33.87 34.51
CA THR A 255 -16.41 -34.66 34.73
C THR A 255 -16.17 -35.05 36.20
N ARG A 256 -16.64 -34.25 37.17
CA ARG A 256 -16.64 -34.64 38.59
C ARG A 256 -17.76 -35.63 38.94
N GLY A 257 -18.91 -35.53 38.28
CA GLY A 257 -20.02 -36.47 38.41
C GLY A 257 -19.66 -37.87 37.94
N SER A 258 -19.04 -37.99 36.77
CA SER A 258 -18.54 -39.28 36.26
C SER A 258 -17.48 -39.92 37.16
N ARG A 259 -16.57 -39.12 37.72
CA ARG A 259 -15.58 -39.61 38.72
C ARG A 259 -16.17 -40.00 40.08
N ARG A 260 -17.38 -39.55 40.43
CA ARG A 260 -18.06 -39.96 41.68
C ARG A 260 -18.86 -41.26 41.51
N GLU A 261 -19.35 -41.57 40.31
CA GLU A 261 -20.02 -42.85 40.02
C GLU A 261 -19.05 -44.04 39.93
N GLU A 262 -17.77 -43.82 39.65
CA GLU A 262 -16.73 -44.87 39.63
C GLU A 262 -16.09 -45.18 41.00
N ARG A 263 -16.76 -44.88 42.14
CA ARG A 263 -16.32 -45.41 43.44
C ARG A 263 -16.94 -46.79 43.67
N PRO A 264 -16.16 -47.89 43.70
CA PRO A 264 -16.72 -49.23 43.89
C PRO A 264 -17.33 -49.36 45.29
N ARG A 265 -18.58 -49.88 45.34
CA ARG A 265 -19.24 -50.30 46.57
C ARG A 265 -18.36 -51.33 47.29
N SER A 266 -18.06 -51.04 48.56
CA SER A 266 -17.65 -51.98 49.63
C SER A 266 -17.03 -53.31 49.20
N ARG A 267 -15.70 -53.45 49.34
CA ARG A 267 -15.06 -54.78 49.43
C ARG A 267 -15.60 -55.52 50.66
N PRO A 268 -16.02 -56.79 50.57
CA PRO A 268 -16.44 -57.56 51.74
C PRO A 268 -15.22 -57.88 52.62
N ARG A 269 -15.40 -57.77 53.95
CA ARG A 269 -14.39 -58.07 54.96
C ARG A 269 -14.07 -59.58 54.99
N PRO A 270 -12.81 -59.99 55.25
CA PRO A 270 -12.45 -61.40 55.32
C PRO A 270 -13.02 -62.06 56.59
N ARG A 271 -13.52 -63.29 56.45
CA ARG A 271 -13.96 -64.18 57.53
C ARG A 271 -12.79 -64.55 58.43
N THR A 272 -12.87 -64.18 59.70
CA THR A 272 -12.07 -64.80 60.77
C THR A 272 -13.00 -65.71 61.57
N THR A 273 -12.83 -67.02 61.40
CA THR A 273 -13.37 -68.04 62.29
C THR A 273 -12.61 -67.97 63.61
N ASN A 274 -13.30 -67.82 64.74
CA ASN A 274 -12.76 -68.24 66.03
C ASN A 274 -13.89 -68.85 66.86
N GLY A 275 -13.82 -70.16 67.07
CA GLY A 275 -14.49 -70.82 68.17
C GLY A 275 -13.85 -70.36 69.48
N ALA A 276 -14.67 -69.81 70.37
CA ALA A 276 -14.36 -69.46 71.75
C ALA A 276 -14.15 -70.76 72.60
N PRO A 277 -13.84 -70.71 73.93
CA PRO A 277 -13.84 -69.53 74.81
C PRO A 277 -12.75 -69.45 75.91
N ALA A 278 -12.66 -68.23 76.46
CA ALA A 278 -12.45 -67.87 77.88
C ALA A 278 -11.30 -68.50 78.70
N ARG A 279 -10.45 -67.65 79.28
CA ARG A 279 -10.44 -67.29 80.72
C ARG A 279 -9.16 -66.53 81.15
N HIS A 280 -9.37 -65.58 82.06
CA HIS A 280 -8.54 -65.15 83.20
C HIS A 280 -7.14 -64.52 82.95
N TYR A 281 -6.98 -63.24 83.27
CA TYR A 281 -6.52 -62.66 84.55
C TYR A 281 -5.02 -62.87 84.82
N ILE A 282 -4.24 -61.81 84.58
CA ILE A 282 -3.33 -61.05 85.47
C ILE A 282 -2.27 -60.38 84.57
#